data_AF-K9TH09-F1
#
_entry.id   AF-K9TH09-F1
#
_cell.length_a   1.000
_cell.length_b   1.000
_cell.length_c   1.000
_cell.angle_alpha   90.00
_cell.angle_beta   90.00
_cell.angle_gamma   90.00
#
_symmetry.space_group_name_H-M   'P 1'
#
loop_
_entity.id
_entity.type
_entity.pdbx_description
1 polymer ?
#
loop_
_entity_poly.entity_id
_entity_poly.type
_entity_poly.pdbx_seq_one_letter_code
_entity_poly.pdbx_strand_id
1 'polypeptide(L)'
;MKLYYCKYPEGRQNFGDALNVWLWEQLLDGILDDDPSSVFVGIGTLLNDALPTRTSNAKQRIIFSTGAGYEKQALSLDESYHIYCLRGPISAQILGVDPGLAITDGALLLRKVIDLNPLPKKYKFSYMPHYDFAGDGWQNACDQQGFGYISPAWDLTQVITSIRETEVLICEAMHGAIVADALRVPWIPAKTHPAILALKWQDWCASVGLEYHPQALGYLYQPRSSQGGWAKGDASTSVVDWVVSPAKQVRDWWRQRKAGQELSELANRATPCLSSDVCLERLTTRLEEALERFKQDYRQGKFQG
;
A
#
# COMPACT_ATOMS: atom_id res chain seq x y z
N MET A 1 15.40 -16.50 9.58
CA MET A 1 14.04 -16.34 9.08
C MET A 1 14.02 -15.49 7.81
N LYS A 2 13.33 -15.95 6.77
CA LYS A 2 13.18 -15.23 5.49
C LYS A 2 11.95 -14.33 5.47
N LEU A 3 12.10 -13.09 5.00
CA LEU A 3 10.98 -12.18 4.79
C LEU A 3 10.22 -12.51 3.49
N TYR A 4 8.90 -12.68 3.59
CA TYR A 4 7.99 -12.91 2.47
C TYR A 4 7.01 -11.74 2.29
N TYR A 5 6.99 -11.21 1.07
CA TYR A 5 6.13 -10.12 0.61
C TYR A 5 6.01 -10.18 -0.92
N CYS A 6 5.13 -9.36 -1.52
CA CYS A 6 4.99 -9.34 -2.98
C CYS A 6 6.24 -8.70 -3.60
N LYS A 7 6.91 -9.43 -4.49
CA LYS A 7 8.06 -8.92 -5.25
C LYS A 7 7.68 -8.75 -6.71
N TYR A 8 8.23 -7.72 -7.33
CA TYR A 8 8.02 -7.40 -8.72
C TYR A 8 9.33 -7.49 -9.52
N PRO A 9 9.26 -7.68 -10.85
CA PRO A 9 10.44 -7.66 -11.69
C PRO A 9 11.23 -6.36 -11.55
N GLU A 10 12.52 -6.41 -11.85
CA GLU A 10 13.41 -5.25 -11.80
C GLU A 10 12.84 -4.06 -12.60
N GLY A 11 12.97 -2.86 -12.03
CA GLY A 11 12.38 -1.63 -12.58
C GLY A 11 10.88 -1.43 -12.28
N ARG A 12 10.23 -2.35 -11.55
CA ARG A 12 8.84 -2.18 -11.10
C ARG A 12 8.78 -2.18 -9.58
N GLN A 13 8.26 -1.09 -9.01
CA GLN A 13 8.11 -0.93 -7.57
C GLN A 13 6.67 -0.55 -7.21
N ASN A 14 6.23 -1.02 -6.06
CA ASN A 14 5.03 -0.58 -5.36
C ASN A 14 5.44 -0.16 -3.95
N PHE A 15 5.11 1.07 -3.57
CA PHE A 15 5.39 1.65 -2.27
C PHE A 15 4.96 0.73 -1.11
N GLY A 16 3.78 0.12 -1.22
CA GLY A 16 3.25 -0.78 -0.19
C GLY A 16 4.14 -1.99 0.08
N ASP A 17 4.70 -2.58 -0.99
CA ASP A 17 5.55 -3.76 -0.88
C ASP A 17 6.98 -3.37 -0.49
N ALA A 18 7.47 -2.22 -0.97
CA ALA A 18 8.77 -1.67 -0.60
C ALA A 18 8.89 -1.34 0.90
N LEU A 19 7.78 -0.99 1.56
CA LEU A 19 7.73 -0.79 3.01
C LEU A 19 8.21 -2.02 3.80
N ASN A 20 8.00 -3.24 3.29
CA ASN A 20 8.41 -4.44 4.01
C ASN A 20 9.91 -4.50 4.26
N VAL A 21 10.72 -4.24 3.23
CA VAL A 21 12.19 -4.32 3.35
C VAL A 21 12.67 -3.32 4.39
N TRP A 22 12.28 -2.06 4.23
CA TRP A 22 12.74 -0.96 5.06
C TRP A 22 12.20 -0.99 6.50
N LEU A 23 10.92 -1.33 6.70
CA LEU A 23 10.29 -1.31 8.02
C LEU A 23 10.78 -2.48 8.87
N TRP A 24 10.79 -3.69 8.30
CA TRP A 24 11.15 -4.88 9.08
C TRP A 24 12.65 -4.96 9.36
N GLU A 25 13.51 -4.42 8.50
CA GLU A 25 14.93 -4.26 8.81
C GLU A 25 15.15 -3.45 10.10
N GLN A 26 14.39 -2.36 10.29
CA GLN A 26 14.52 -1.53 11.50
C GLN A 26 13.91 -2.17 12.75
N LEU A 27 12.81 -2.93 12.59
CA LEU A 27 12.06 -3.48 13.73
C LEU A 27 12.52 -4.86 14.17
N LEU A 28 13.09 -5.64 13.25
CA LEU A 28 13.49 -7.04 13.40
C LEU A 28 14.97 -7.25 13.04
N ASP A 29 15.81 -6.24 13.27
CA ASP A 29 17.25 -6.33 13.04
C ASP A 29 17.84 -7.58 13.73
N GLY A 30 18.68 -8.31 12.99
CA GLY A 30 19.28 -9.57 13.43
C GLY A 30 18.35 -10.80 13.50
N ILE A 31 17.05 -10.68 13.22
CA ILE A 31 16.11 -11.82 13.17
C ILE A 31 15.93 -12.36 11.75
N LEU A 32 15.96 -11.47 10.75
CA LEU A 32 15.75 -11.80 9.34
C LEU A 32 17.07 -12.22 8.66
N ASP A 33 17.48 -13.47 8.89
CA ASP A 33 18.74 -14.07 8.37
C ASP A 33 18.62 -14.77 6.99
N ASP A 34 17.49 -14.61 6.28
CA ASP A 34 17.18 -15.26 4.99
C ASP A 34 17.03 -16.79 5.00
N ASP A 35 17.02 -17.47 6.16
CA ASP A 35 16.71 -18.90 6.25
C ASP A 35 15.29 -19.21 5.72
N PRO A 36 15.15 -20.00 4.64
CA PRO A 36 13.86 -20.34 4.06
C PRO A 36 13.03 -21.34 4.89
N SER A 37 13.58 -21.95 5.94
CA SER A 37 12.89 -22.90 6.82
C SER A 37 11.84 -22.24 7.72
N SER A 38 12.03 -20.95 8.02
CA SER A 38 11.12 -20.12 8.81
C SER A 38 10.85 -18.83 8.06
N VAL A 39 9.59 -18.52 7.80
CA VAL A 39 9.20 -17.37 6.97
C VAL A 39 8.39 -16.36 7.76
N PHE A 40 8.85 -15.12 7.78
CA PHE A 40 8.08 -13.98 8.26
C PHE A 40 7.22 -13.42 7.11
N VAL A 41 5.90 -13.51 7.22
CA VAL A 41 4.95 -13.00 6.23
C VAL A 41 4.59 -11.57 6.60
N GLY A 42 5.16 -10.62 5.86
CA GLY A 42 5.03 -9.20 6.11
C GLY A 42 3.73 -8.57 5.59
N ILE A 43 3.73 -7.24 5.53
CA ILE A 43 2.60 -6.40 5.10
C ILE A 43 2.19 -6.75 3.67
N GLY A 44 0.88 -6.79 3.44
CA GLY A 44 0.31 -6.97 2.11
C GLY A 44 -1.02 -7.70 2.13
N THR A 45 -1.37 -8.26 0.97
CA THR A 45 -2.52 -9.17 0.81
C THR A 45 -1.98 -10.55 0.45
N LEU A 46 -1.37 -11.19 1.45
CA LEU A 46 -0.55 -12.39 1.25
C LEU A 46 -1.23 -13.67 1.73
N LEU A 47 -2.36 -13.58 2.44
CA LEU A 47 -3.10 -14.75 2.92
C LEU A 47 -4.03 -15.27 1.84
N ASN A 48 -3.49 -16.10 0.95
CA ASN A 48 -4.20 -16.75 -0.15
C ASN A 48 -3.57 -18.11 -0.50
N ASP A 49 -4.15 -18.80 -1.48
CA ASP A 49 -3.74 -20.12 -1.98
C ASP A 49 -2.33 -20.17 -2.57
N ALA A 50 -1.72 -19.02 -2.89
CA ALA A 50 -0.33 -18.98 -3.34
C ALA A 50 0.67 -19.06 -2.18
N LEU A 51 0.32 -18.63 -0.96
CA LEU A 51 1.25 -18.56 0.16
C LEU A 51 1.94 -19.90 0.48
N PRO A 52 1.23 -21.05 0.63
CA PRO A 52 1.86 -22.34 0.91
C PRO A 52 2.86 -22.73 -0.18
N THR A 53 2.46 -22.56 -1.45
CA THR A 53 3.29 -22.89 -2.61
C THR A 53 4.53 -22.01 -2.71
N ARG A 54 4.39 -20.71 -2.43
CA ARG A 54 5.49 -19.72 -2.51
C ARG A 54 6.46 -19.81 -1.34
N THR A 55 6.06 -20.51 -0.29
CA THR A 55 6.85 -20.73 0.93
C THR A 55 7.00 -22.22 1.19
N SER A 56 7.07 -23.06 0.16
CA SER A 56 7.06 -24.53 0.30
C SER A 56 8.19 -25.10 1.14
N ASN A 57 9.32 -24.39 1.24
CA ASN A 57 10.46 -24.77 2.06
C ASN A 57 10.29 -24.41 3.55
N ALA A 58 9.26 -23.63 3.89
CA ALA A 58 9.02 -23.18 5.24
C ALA A 58 8.34 -24.29 6.06
N LYS A 59 9.01 -24.68 7.14
CA LYS A 59 8.44 -25.45 8.25
C LYS A 59 7.53 -24.58 9.10
N GLN A 60 7.84 -23.28 9.19
CA GLN A 60 7.11 -22.31 10.01
C GLN A 60 6.83 -21.02 9.23
N ARG A 61 5.60 -20.51 9.33
CA ARG A 61 5.10 -19.29 8.71
C ARG A 61 4.55 -18.37 9.79
N ILE A 62 5.26 -17.28 10.02
CA ILE A 62 4.92 -16.28 11.01
C ILE A 62 4.07 -15.22 10.32
N ILE A 63 2.79 -15.16 10.66
CA ILE A 63 1.83 -14.23 10.09
C ILE A 63 1.77 -12.98 10.95
N PHE A 64 2.15 -11.84 10.36
CA PHE A 64 2.16 -10.56 11.07
C PHE A 64 1.49 -9.47 10.23
N SER A 65 0.31 -9.03 10.65
CA SER A 65 -0.43 -7.85 10.16
C SER A 65 -0.82 -7.85 8.67
N THR A 66 -0.57 -8.94 7.95
CA THR A 66 -1.01 -9.13 6.57
C THR A 66 -2.50 -9.48 6.54
N GLY A 67 -3.12 -9.35 5.36
CA GLY A 67 -4.52 -9.72 5.20
C GLY A 67 -4.79 -10.69 4.06
N ALA A 68 -6.02 -11.21 4.06
CA ALA A 68 -6.56 -12.08 3.04
C ALA A 68 -7.04 -11.30 1.82
N GLY A 69 -7.04 -11.98 0.68
CA GLY A 69 -7.47 -11.45 -0.61
C GLY A 69 -6.77 -12.13 -1.80
N TYR A 70 -7.41 -12.02 -2.96
CA TYR A 70 -7.00 -12.64 -4.24
C TYR A 70 -7.09 -14.17 -4.27
N GLU A 71 -7.61 -14.80 -3.23
CA GLU A 71 -7.73 -16.23 -3.13
C GLU A 71 -8.72 -16.81 -4.15
N LYS A 72 -8.34 -17.92 -4.77
CA LYS A 72 -9.29 -18.78 -5.51
C LYS A 72 -9.83 -19.91 -4.63
N GLN A 73 -9.10 -20.22 -3.56
CA GLN A 73 -9.40 -21.28 -2.59
C GLN A 73 -9.02 -20.80 -1.20
N ALA A 74 -9.76 -21.23 -0.18
CA ALA A 74 -9.48 -20.86 1.19
C ALA A 74 -8.10 -21.35 1.63
N LEU A 75 -7.33 -20.50 2.30
CA LEU A 75 -6.08 -20.90 2.93
C LEU A 75 -6.41 -21.80 4.12
N SER A 76 -6.04 -23.08 4.05
CA SER A 76 -6.13 -23.98 5.20
C SER A 76 -4.94 -23.74 6.11
N LEU A 77 -5.22 -23.35 7.35
CA LEU A 77 -4.21 -23.22 8.39
C LEU A 77 -3.94 -24.58 9.03
N ASP A 78 -2.67 -24.87 9.26
CA ASP A 78 -2.18 -26.04 10.01
C ASP A 78 -1.16 -25.58 11.06
N GLU A 79 -0.49 -26.52 11.72
CA GLU A 79 0.49 -26.25 12.78
C GLU A 79 1.74 -25.48 12.30
N SER A 80 1.96 -25.37 10.98
CA SER A 80 3.06 -24.57 10.43
C SER A 80 2.78 -23.06 10.44
N TYR A 81 1.57 -22.62 10.81
CA TYR A 81 1.19 -21.21 10.83
C TYR A 81 1.12 -20.66 12.26
N HIS A 82 1.82 -19.56 12.48
CA HIS A 82 1.79 -18.82 13.74
C HIS A 82 1.27 -17.40 13.51
N ILE A 83 0.03 -17.14 13.94
CA ILE A 83 -0.62 -15.85 13.74
C ILE A 83 -0.45 -14.98 14.99
N TYR A 84 0.31 -13.89 14.86
CA TYR A 84 0.42 -12.88 15.91
C TYR A 84 -0.65 -11.80 15.78
N CYS A 85 -0.93 -11.40 14.54
CA CYS A 85 -1.98 -10.46 14.22
C CYS A 85 -2.30 -10.46 12.72
N LEU A 86 -3.47 -9.93 12.38
CA LEU A 86 -4.00 -9.79 11.03
C LEU A 86 -4.37 -8.34 10.75
N ARG A 87 -4.38 -7.99 9.45
CA ARG A 87 -4.68 -6.63 8.96
C ARG A 87 -6.03 -6.11 9.41
N GLY A 88 -7.03 -6.98 9.58
CA GLY A 88 -8.38 -6.55 9.90
C GLY A 88 -9.36 -7.69 10.14
N PRO A 89 -10.60 -7.34 10.50
CA PRO A 89 -11.62 -8.31 10.90
C PRO A 89 -12.10 -9.20 9.75
N ILE A 90 -12.07 -8.72 8.50
CA ILE A 90 -12.46 -9.54 7.34
C ILE A 90 -11.42 -10.64 7.12
N SER A 91 -10.14 -10.32 7.28
CA SER A 91 -9.07 -11.33 7.22
C SER A 91 -9.22 -12.40 8.31
N ALA A 92 -9.53 -12.00 9.55
CA ALA A 92 -9.77 -12.95 10.65
C ALA A 92 -10.98 -13.85 10.37
N GLN A 93 -12.05 -13.29 9.83
CA GLN A 93 -13.26 -14.02 9.43
C GLN A 93 -12.98 -15.04 8.31
N ILE A 94 -12.25 -14.63 7.26
CA ILE A 94 -11.90 -15.52 6.14
C ILE A 94 -11.08 -16.72 6.63
N LEU A 95 -10.17 -16.50 7.57
CA LEU A 95 -9.34 -17.56 8.14
C LEU A 95 -10.05 -18.39 9.24
N GLY A 96 -11.23 -17.96 9.70
CA GLY A 96 -11.95 -18.64 10.79
C GLY A 96 -11.21 -18.62 12.13
N VAL A 97 -10.43 -17.58 12.40
CA VAL A 97 -9.62 -17.44 13.63
C VAL A 97 -10.24 -16.42 14.59
N ASP A 98 -9.69 -16.35 15.81
CA ASP A 98 -10.13 -15.40 16.83
C ASP A 98 -10.16 -13.95 16.29
N PRO A 99 -11.32 -13.25 16.30
CA PRO A 99 -11.41 -11.84 15.96
C PRO A 99 -10.44 -10.94 16.73
N GLY A 100 -10.01 -11.33 17.93
CA GLY A 100 -8.99 -10.64 18.72
C GLY A 100 -7.62 -10.54 18.04
N LEU A 101 -7.34 -11.37 17.03
CA LEU A 101 -6.13 -11.29 16.21
C LEU A 101 -6.21 -10.21 15.13
N ALA A 102 -7.40 -9.68 14.82
CA ALA A 102 -7.53 -8.51 13.96
C ALA A 102 -7.04 -7.26 14.72
N ILE A 103 -5.88 -6.72 14.29
CA ILE A 103 -5.31 -5.50 14.84
C ILE A 103 -5.44 -4.40 13.81
N THR A 104 -4.47 -4.27 12.90
CA THR A 104 -4.51 -3.37 11.74
C THR A 104 -3.32 -3.72 10.81
N ASP A 105 -3.15 -2.96 9.73
CA ASP A 105 -2.00 -3.11 8.83
C ASP A 105 -0.68 -2.72 9.53
N GLY A 106 0.36 -3.54 9.35
CA GLY A 106 1.66 -3.36 10.01
C GLY A 106 2.38 -2.09 9.60
N ALA A 107 2.03 -1.48 8.47
CA ALA A 107 2.60 -0.20 8.07
C ALA A 107 2.35 0.89 9.12
N LEU A 108 1.34 0.75 9.99
CA LEU A 108 1.13 1.66 11.12
C LEU A 108 2.36 1.75 12.06
N LEU A 109 3.16 0.69 12.17
CA LEU A 109 4.41 0.69 12.94
C LEU A 109 5.46 1.65 12.39
N LEU A 110 5.27 2.23 11.19
CA LEU A 110 6.17 3.27 10.69
C LEU A 110 6.35 4.40 11.69
N ARG A 111 5.30 4.73 12.46
CA ARG A 111 5.30 5.79 13.50
C ARG A 111 6.41 5.60 14.54
N LYS A 112 6.95 4.39 14.69
CA LYS A 112 8.01 4.08 15.65
C LYS A 112 9.42 4.29 15.13
N VAL A 113 9.57 4.39 13.81
CA VAL A 113 10.87 4.44 13.15
C VAL A 113 11.09 5.75 12.37
N ILE A 114 10.08 6.63 12.31
CA ILE A 114 10.19 7.96 11.70
C ILE A 114 10.05 9.07 12.74
N ASP A 115 10.66 10.21 12.42
CA ASP A 115 10.38 11.46 13.12
C ASP A 115 9.00 12.00 12.71
N LEU A 116 8.11 12.16 13.69
CA LEU A 116 6.74 12.67 13.52
C LEU A 116 6.63 14.19 13.62
N ASN A 117 7.73 14.92 13.75
CA ASN A 117 7.72 16.38 13.73
C ASN A 117 6.99 16.92 12.49
N PRO A 118 6.19 17.99 12.59
CA PRO A 118 5.46 18.50 11.43
C PRO A 118 6.45 19.04 10.37
N LEU A 119 6.17 18.73 9.10
CA LEU A 119 6.86 19.35 7.96
C LEU A 119 6.02 20.51 7.41
N PRO A 120 6.65 21.56 6.84
CA PRO A 120 5.94 22.58 6.09
C PRO A 120 5.10 21.96 4.96
N LYS A 121 3.82 22.33 4.90
CA LYS A 121 2.93 21.88 3.84
C LYS A 121 3.26 22.59 2.54
N LYS A 122 3.45 21.81 1.47
CA LYS A 122 3.68 22.32 0.11
C LYS A 122 2.42 22.26 -0.75
N TYR A 123 1.58 21.26 -0.51
CA TYR A 123 0.39 21.01 -1.32
C TYR A 123 -0.84 20.90 -0.43
N LYS A 124 -1.89 21.64 -0.80
CA LYS A 124 -3.21 21.48 -0.18
C LYS A 124 -3.79 20.09 -0.50
N PHE A 125 -3.65 19.66 -1.75
CA PHE A 125 -4.06 18.33 -2.19
C PHE A 125 -2.92 17.67 -2.95
N SER A 126 -2.72 16.38 -2.70
CA SER A 126 -1.87 15.54 -3.53
C SER A 126 -2.62 14.31 -3.98
N TYR A 127 -2.19 13.72 -5.10
CA TYR A 127 -2.77 12.51 -5.66
C TYR A 127 -1.75 11.38 -5.77
N MET A 128 -2.11 10.21 -5.25
CA MET A 128 -1.34 8.97 -5.36
C MET A 128 -2.15 7.89 -6.09
N PRO A 129 -1.89 7.65 -7.40
CA PRO A 129 -2.57 6.61 -8.16
C PRO A 129 -2.17 5.19 -7.72
N HIS A 130 -2.92 4.20 -8.18
CA HIS A 130 -2.52 2.80 -8.07
C HIS A 130 -1.28 2.55 -8.94
N TYR A 131 -0.37 1.65 -8.52
CA TYR A 131 0.92 1.43 -9.21
C TYR A 131 0.76 1.04 -10.69
N ASP A 132 -0.28 0.28 -11.03
CA ASP A 132 -0.60 -0.12 -12.40
C ASP A 132 -1.02 1.04 -13.31
N PHE A 133 -1.55 2.12 -12.73
CA PHE A 133 -2.14 3.25 -13.46
C PHE A 133 -1.35 4.55 -13.27
N ALA A 134 -0.31 4.55 -12.43
CA ALA A 134 0.62 5.65 -12.26
C ALA A 134 1.34 5.98 -13.57
N GLY A 135 1.77 7.23 -13.72
CA GLY A 135 2.48 7.68 -14.92
C GLY A 135 2.39 9.18 -15.16
N ASP A 136 3.12 9.64 -16.16
CA ASP A 136 3.36 11.06 -16.45
C ASP A 136 2.05 11.80 -16.81
N GLY A 137 1.05 11.07 -17.31
CA GLY A 137 -0.29 11.63 -17.54
C GLY A 137 -0.94 12.11 -16.24
N TRP A 138 -0.82 11.35 -15.16
CA TRP A 138 -1.36 11.78 -13.86
C TRP A 138 -0.53 12.90 -13.26
N GLN A 139 0.79 12.88 -13.43
CA GLN A 139 1.64 13.99 -13.00
C GLN A 139 1.23 15.30 -13.68
N ASN A 140 1.10 15.30 -15.01
CA ASN A 140 0.63 16.46 -15.77
C ASN A 140 -0.79 16.90 -15.36
N ALA A 141 -1.69 15.96 -15.08
CA ALA A 141 -3.03 16.28 -14.60
C ALA A 141 -3.01 16.98 -13.23
N CYS A 142 -2.12 16.55 -12.33
CA CYS A 142 -1.92 17.19 -11.02
C CYS A 142 -1.31 18.58 -11.16
N ASP A 143 -0.24 18.71 -11.95
CA ASP A 143 0.48 19.97 -12.15
C ASP A 143 -0.44 21.06 -12.71
N GLN A 144 -1.33 20.71 -13.64
CA GLN A 144 -2.33 21.64 -14.20
C GLN A 144 -3.33 22.19 -13.17
N GLN A 145 -3.49 21.54 -12.03
CA GLN A 145 -4.37 21.97 -10.94
C GLN A 145 -3.60 22.48 -9.71
N GLY A 146 -2.27 22.48 -9.75
CA GLY A 146 -1.42 22.80 -8.59
C GLY A 146 -1.44 21.73 -7.49
N PHE A 147 -1.77 20.48 -7.84
CA PHE A 147 -1.77 19.35 -6.91
C PHE A 147 -0.37 18.75 -6.82
N GLY A 148 -0.03 18.18 -5.66
CA GLY A 148 1.15 17.32 -5.56
C GLY A 148 0.90 15.99 -6.26
N TYR A 149 1.83 15.51 -7.08
CA TYR A 149 1.80 14.14 -7.59
C TYR A 149 2.71 13.26 -6.74
N ILE A 150 2.22 12.09 -6.33
CA ILE A 150 3.01 11.10 -5.58
C ILE A 150 3.00 9.79 -6.33
N SER A 151 4.13 9.42 -6.94
CA SER A 151 4.25 8.14 -7.61
C SER A 151 4.42 7.00 -6.59
N PRO A 152 3.63 5.91 -6.67
CA PRO A 152 3.85 4.72 -5.85
C PRO A 152 5.13 3.95 -6.21
N ALA A 153 5.84 4.34 -7.28
CA ALA A 153 7.10 3.73 -7.69
C ALA A 153 8.34 4.52 -7.21
N TRP A 154 8.17 5.67 -6.58
CA TRP A 154 9.29 6.44 -6.04
C TRP A 154 9.96 5.75 -4.86
N ASP A 155 11.13 6.25 -4.49
CA ASP A 155 11.82 5.87 -3.26
C ASP A 155 10.91 6.07 -2.04
N LEU A 156 11.04 5.17 -1.07
CA LEU A 156 10.21 5.15 0.13
C LEU A 156 10.29 6.46 0.92
N THR A 157 11.48 7.02 1.08
CA THR A 157 11.69 8.27 1.83
C THR A 157 11.05 9.44 1.09
N GLN A 158 11.15 9.44 -0.24
CA GLN A 158 10.49 10.44 -1.08
C GLN A 158 8.97 10.37 -0.94
N VAL A 159 8.36 9.19 -1.02
CA VAL A 159 6.91 9.02 -0.86
C VAL A 159 6.44 9.49 0.52
N ILE A 160 7.11 9.04 1.59
CA ILE A 160 6.75 9.45 2.97
C ILE A 160 6.86 10.96 3.13
N THR A 161 7.94 11.58 2.62
CA THR A 161 8.12 13.03 2.68
C THR A 161 7.02 13.76 1.93
N SER A 162 6.69 13.33 0.70
CA SER A 162 5.62 13.95 -0.10
C SER A 162 4.25 13.82 0.58
N ILE A 163 3.96 12.70 1.25
CA ILE A 163 2.73 12.55 2.05
C ILE A 163 2.73 13.57 3.20
N ARG A 164 3.85 13.72 3.93
CA ARG A 164 3.95 14.66 5.05
C ARG A 164 3.84 16.13 4.64
N GLU A 165 4.28 16.48 3.43
CA GLU A 165 4.16 17.82 2.84
C GLU A 165 2.76 18.10 2.26
N THR A 166 1.83 17.13 2.35
CA THR A 166 0.45 17.24 1.87
C THR A 166 -0.52 17.54 3.01
N GLU A 167 -1.52 18.40 2.78
CA GLU A 167 -2.63 18.63 3.74
C GLU A 167 -3.71 17.55 3.62
N VAL A 168 -4.14 17.19 2.41
CA VAL A 168 -5.10 16.10 2.16
C VAL A 168 -4.63 15.21 0.99
N LEU A 169 -4.52 13.91 1.22
CA LEU A 169 -4.10 12.94 0.20
C LEU A 169 -5.30 12.27 -0.49
N ILE A 170 -5.42 12.41 -1.80
CA ILE A 170 -6.35 11.62 -2.61
C ILE A 170 -5.56 10.39 -3.11
N CYS A 171 -6.06 9.17 -2.90
CA CYS A 171 -5.27 7.99 -3.25
C CYS A 171 -6.09 6.77 -3.68
N GLU A 172 -5.53 6.03 -4.64
CA GLU A 172 -6.00 4.70 -5.03
C GLU A 172 -5.09 3.57 -4.49
N ALA A 173 -3.85 3.92 -4.12
CA ALA A 173 -2.93 3.03 -3.44
C ALA A 173 -3.27 2.95 -1.95
N MET A 174 -3.74 1.80 -1.47
CA MET A 174 -4.15 1.59 -0.07
C MET A 174 -3.06 1.94 0.95
N HIS A 175 -1.80 1.59 0.67
CA HIS A 175 -0.70 1.95 1.57
C HIS A 175 -0.42 3.46 1.59
N GLY A 176 -0.81 4.21 0.56
CA GLY A 176 -0.84 5.67 0.62
C GLY A 176 -1.80 6.16 1.71
N ALA A 177 -3.02 5.61 1.77
CA ALA A 177 -3.99 5.92 2.82
C ALA A 177 -3.52 5.45 4.21
N ILE A 178 -3.00 4.23 4.34
CA ILE A 178 -2.51 3.70 5.63
C ILE A 178 -1.41 4.60 6.19
N VAL A 179 -0.42 4.97 5.37
CA VAL A 179 0.69 5.81 5.79
C VAL A 179 0.23 7.25 6.04
N ALA A 180 -0.68 7.80 5.22
CA ALA A 180 -1.26 9.11 5.48
C ALA A 180 -2.01 9.15 6.83
N ASP A 181 -2.86 8.16 7.11
CA ASP A 181 -3.60 8.04 8.36
C ASP A 181 -2.67 7.93 9.58
N ALA A 182 -1.63 7.11 9.47
CA ALA A 182 -0.59 6.95 10.48
C ALA A 182 0.22 8.24 10.71
N LEU A 183 0.41 9.06 9.67
CA LEU A 183 1.06 10.38 9.74
C LEU A 183 0.11 11.53 10.08
N ARG A 184 -1.17 11.21 10.34
CA ARG A 184 -2.25 12.18 10.60
C ARG A 184 -2.49 13.16 9.45
N VAL A 185 -2.30 12.70 8.21
CA VAL A 185 -2.69 13.39 6.98
C VAL A 185 -4.07 12.85 6.54
N PRO A 186 -5.13 13.66 6.59
CA PRO A 186 -6.44 13.26 6.07
C PRO A 186 -6.37 12.77 4.63
N TRP A 187 -7.20 11.80 4.29
CA TRP A 187 -7.12 11.15 2.98
C TRP A 187 -8.50 10.88 2.37
N ILE A 188 -8.57 10.80 1.05
CA ILE A 188 -9.78 10.49 0.29
C ILE A 188 -9.52 9.26 -0.58
N PRO A 189 -10.24 8.15 -0.39
CA PRO A 189 -10.11 7.00 -1.27
C PRO A 189 -10.68 7.32 -2.64
N ALA A 190 -9.88 7.10 -3.69
CA ALA A 190 -10.30 7.22 -5.07
C ALA A 190 -10.22 5.87 -5.79
N LYS A 191 -10.98 5.74 -6.88
CA LYS A 191 -10.97 4.54 -7.72
C LYS A 191 -11.19 4.87 -9.19
N THR A 192 -10.19 4.57 -10.02
CA THR A 192 -10.21 4.75 -11.48
C THR A 192 -10.50 3.45 -12.23
N HIS A 193 -10.30 2.29 -11.58
CA HIS A 193 -10.44 0.98 -12.24
C HIS A 193 -11.09 -0.09 -11.33
N PRO A 194 -12.02 -0.93 -11.85
CA PRO A 194 -12.73 -1.94 -11.06
C PRO A 194 -11.81 -3.02 -10.47
N ALA A 195 -10.68 -3.33 -11.12
CA ALA A 195 -9.72 -4.36 -10.68
C ALA A 195 -9.01 -4.03 -9.36
N ILE A 196 -9.09 -2.80 -8.86
CA ILE A 196 -8.58 -2.45 -7.52
C ILE A 196 -9.45 -3.19 -6.50
N LEU A 197 -8.85 -4.18 -5.83
CA LEU A 197 -9.53 -5.04 -4.87
C LEU A 197 -10.09 -4.20 -3.70
N ALA A 198 -11.42 -4.15 -3.59
CA ALA A 198 -12.10 -3.42 -2.53
C ALA A 198 -11.95 -4.10 -1.16
N LEU A 199 -11.87 -5.44 -1.15
CA LEU A 199 -11.82 -6.24 0.08
C LEU A 199 -10.67 -5.83 1.00
N LYS A 200 -9.46 -5.64 0.45
CA LYS A 200 -8.30 -5.22 1.27
C LYS A 200 -8.51 -3.85 1.92
N TRP A 201 -9.17 -2.93 1.22
CA TRP A 201 -9.50 -1.60 1.75
C TRP A 201 -10.57 -1.68 2.84
N GLN A 202 -11.63 -2.44 2.61
CA GLN A 202 -12.70 -2.65 3.59
C GLN A 202 -12.16 -3.27 4.87
N ASP A 203 -11.30 -4.27 4.73
CA ASP A 203 -10.66 -4.98 5.83
C ASP A 203 -9.81 -4.03 6.70
N TRP A 204 -8.93 -3.24 6.07
CA TRP A 204 -8.15 -2.24 6.79
C TRP A 204 -9.02 -1.13 7.39
N CYS A 205 -9.95 -0.54 6.64
CA CYS A 205 -10.82 0.54 7.13
C CYS A 205 -11.61 0.09 8.35
N ALA A 206 -12.18 -1.12 8.32
CA ALA A 206 -12.89 -1.71 9.45
C ALA A 206 -12.00 -1.85 10.70
N SER A 207 -10.71 -2.17 10.52
CA SER A 207 -9.75 -2.28 11.64
C SER A 207 -9.53 -0.94 12.36
N VAL A 208 -9.58 0.18 11.64
CA VAL A 208 -9.36 1.54 12.17
C VAL A 208 -10.67 2.28 12.49
N GLY A 209 -11.82 1.61 12.37
CA GLY A 209 -13.14 2.18 12.65
C GLY A 209 -13.65 3.14 11.58
N LEU A 210 -13.24 2.94 10.33
CA LEU A 210 -13.68 3.72 9.17
C LEU A 210 -14.48 2.84 8.19
N GLU A 211 -15.33 3.48 7.39
CA GLU A 211 -16.04 2.84 6.27
C GLU A 211 -15.34 3.16 4.95
N TYR A 212 -15.17 2.15 4.09
CA TYR A 212 -14.54 2.35 2.79
C TYR A 212 -15.53 2.80 1.72
N HIS A 213 -15.56 4.11 1.43
CA HIS A 213 -16.40 4.73 0.40
C HIS A 213 -15.58 5.41 -0.70
N PRO A 214 -15.03 4.65 -1.67
CA PRO A 214 -14.17 5.20 -2.71
C PRO A 214 -14.93 6.11 -3.66
N GLN A 215 -14.31 7.23 -4.01
CA GLN A 215 -14.81 8.18 -4.98
C GLN A 215 -14.37 7.76 -6.40
N ALA A 216 -15.33 7.61 -7.31
CA ALA A 216 -15.03 7.24 -8.68
C ALA A 216 -14.34 8.39 -9.44
N LEU A 217 -13.30 8.05 -10.20
CA LEU A 217 -12.61 8.93 -11.14
C LEU A 217 -12.59 8.28 -12.53
N GLY A 218 -12.56 9.09 -13.57
CA GLY A 218 -12.35 8.61 -14.93
C GLY A 218 -10.98 7.94 -15.09
N TYR A 219 -10.93 6.86 -15.85
CA TYR A 219 -9.68 6.22 -16.20
C TYR A 219 -8.84 7.12 -17.12
N LEU A 220 -7.61 7.43 -16.71
CA LEU A 220 -6.65 8.17 -17.52
C LEU A 220 -5.71 7.20 -18.26
N TYR A 221 -5.79 7.19 -19.58
CA TYR A 221 -4.83 6.48 -20.41
C TYR A 221 -3.48 7.19 -20.39
N GLN A 222 -2.44 6.49 -19.92
CA GLN A 222 -1.08 7.04 -19.89
C GLN A 222 -0.53 7.27 -21.30
N PRO A 223 0.28 8.33 -21.52
CA PRO A 223 1.05 8.49 -22.74
C PRO A 223 1.93 7.26 -22.99
N ARG A 224 2.16 6.89 -24.26
CA ARG A 224 3.02 5.73 -24.61
C ARG A 224 4.46 5.88 -24.15
N SER A 225 4.95 7.11 -24.02
CA SER A 225 6.28 7.43 -23.51
C SER A 225 6.36 7.53 -21.99
N SER A 226 5.25 7.29 -21.28
CA SER A 226 5.19 7.44 -19.82
C SER A 226 6.22 6.55 -19.16
N GLN A 227 7.06 7.14 -18.32
CA GLN A 227 8.09 6.41 -17.57
C GLN A 227 7.63 6.03 -16.16
N GLY A 228 6.57 6.66 -15.65
CA GLY A 228 6.01 6.32 -14.33
C GLY A 228 5.09 5.10 -14.31
N GLY A 229 5.03 4.43 -13.15
CA GLY A 229 4.17 3.27 -12.91
C GLY A 229 4.66 1.99 -13.58
N TRP A 230 3.73 1.11 -13.95
CA TRP A 230 4.02 -0.14 -14.67
C TRP A 230 3.86 -0.03 -16.19
N ALA A 231 3.73 1.20 -16.69
CA ALA A 231 3.60 1.47 -18.12
C ALA A 231 4.76 0.80 -18.88
N LYS A 232 4.41 -0.07 -19.84
CA LYS A 232 5.38 -0.74 -20.70
C LYS A 232 6.01 0.32 -21.61
N GLY A 233 7.26 0.70 -21.33
CA GLY A 233 8.11 1.36 -22.30
C GLY A 233 8.42 0.38 -23.44
N ASP A 234 7.49 0.21 -24.38
CA ASP A 234 7.77 -0.48 -25.63
C ASP A 234 8.45 0.54 -26.55
N ALA A 235 9.78 0.56 -26.56
CA ALA A 235 10.61 1.47 -27.34
C ALA A 235 10.62 1.09 -28.84
N SER A 236 9.47 0.75 -29.42
CA SER A 236 9.30 0.66 -30.87
C SER A 236 8.52 1.88 -31.36
N THR A 237 9.20 3.02 -31.44
CA THR A 237 8.68 4.18 -32.16
C THR A 237 8.62 3.85 -33.65
N SER A 238 7.41 3.53 -34.11
CA SER A 238 7.15 3.36 -35.55
C SER A 238 7.27 4.71 -36.26
N VAL A 239 7.66 4.70 -37.54
CA VAL A 239 7.68 5.90 -38.41
C VAL A 239 6.29 6.55 -38.51
N VAL A 240 5.22 5.87 -38.12
CA VAL A 240 3.87 6.45 -38.08
C VAL A 240 3.70 7.36 -36.86
N ASP A 241 4.42 7.11 -35.75
CA ASP A 241 4.23 7.85 -34.50
C ASP A 241 4.67 9.31 -34.58
N TRP A 242 5.70 9.67 -35.36
CA TRP A 242 6.13 11.06 -35.51
C TRP A 242 5.11 11.90 -36.30
N VAL A 243 4.44 11.32 -37.30
CA VAL A 243 3.46 12.02 -38.15
C VAL A 243 2.21 12.39 -37.37
N VAL A 244 1.73 11.51 -36.48
CA VAL A 244 0.52 11.75 -35.66
C VAL A 244 0.82 12.35 -34.29
N SER A 245 2.09 12.65 -33.99
CA SER A 245 2.56 13.12 -32.68
C SER A 245 1.84 14.38 -32.18
N PRO A 246 1.66 15.46 -32.99
CA PRO A 246 1.01 16.68 -32.50
C PRO A 246 -0.46 16.47 -32.10
N ALA A 247 -1.23 15.76 -32.93
CA ALA A 247 -2.63 15.46 -32.63
C ALA A 247 -2.78 14.56 -31.39
N LYS A 248 -1.87 13.59 -31.21
CA LYS A 248 -1.80 12.75 -30.00
C LYS A 248 -1.49 13.58 -28.76
N GLN A 249 -0.51 14.47 -28.82
CA GLN A 249 -0.16 15.37 -27.71
C GLN A 249 -1.34 16.26 -27.31
N VAL A 250 -2.04 16.86 -28.27
CA VAL A 250 -3.25 17.65 -27.99
C VAL A 250 -4.33 16.80 -27.33
N ARG A 251 -4.59 15.60 -27.84
CA ARG A 251 -5.57 14.68 -27.25
C ARG A 251 -5.19 14.28 -25.81
N ASP A 252 -3.93 13.93 -25.59
CA ASP A 252 -3.45 13.50 -24.28
C ASP A 252 -3.49 14.68 -23.30
N TRP A 253 -3.15 15.90 -23.74
CA TRP A 253 -3.34 17.13 -22.97
C TRP A 253 -4.81 17.34 -22.55
N TRP A 254 -5.77 17.17 -23.47
CA TRP A 254 -7.20 17.28 -23.14
C TRP A 254 -7.65 16.23 -22.12
N ARG A 255 -7.16 14.99 -22.25
CA ARG A 255 -7.46 13.91 -21.29
C ARG A 255 -6.90 14.22 -19.90
N GLN A 256 -5.66 14.70 -19.83
CA GLN A 256 -5.01 15.10 -18.58
C GLN A 256 -5.73 16.28 -17.93
N ARG A 257 -6.13 17.28 -18.74
CA ARG A 257 -6.91 18.42 -18.26
C ARG A 257 -8.24 17.99 -17.66
N LYS A 258 -8.97 17.10 -18.35
CA LYS A 258 -10.22 16.55 -17.84
C LYS A 258 -10.00 15.77 -16.53
N ALA A 259 -8.98 14.92 -16.47
CA ALA A 259 -8.66 14.14 -15.27
C ALA A 259 -8.28 15.06 -14.08
N GLY A 260 -7.53 16.13 -14.34
CA GLY A 260 -7.22 17.16 -13.33
C GLY A 260 -8.47 17.87 -12.84
N GLN A 261 -9.40 18.23 -13.75
CA GLN A 261 -10.68 18.83 -13.35
C GLN A 261 -11.51 17.89 -12.47
N GLU A 262 -11.61 16.60 -12.82
CA GLU A 262 -12.29 15.60 -11.99
C GLU A 262 -11.65 15.45 -10.60
N LEU A 263 -10.31 15.50 -10.51
CA LEU A 263 -9.59 15.51 -9.23
C LEU A 263 -9.92 16.76 -8.39
N SER A 264 -9.96 17.93 -9.03
CA SER A 264 -10.30 19.20 -8.36
C SER A 264 -11.74 19.22 -7.86
N GLU A 265 -12.69 18.73 -8.67
CA GLU A 265 -14.09 18.57 -8.25
C GLU A 265 -14.23 17.60 -7.09
N LEU A 266 -13.51 16.48 -7.13
CA LEU A 266 -13.48 15.49 -6.07
C LEU A 266 -12.91 16.08 -4.77
N ALA A 267 -11.79 16.79 -4.85
CA ALA A 267 -11.13 17.41 -3.69
C ALA A 267 -12.03 18.43 -2.97
N ASN A 268 -12.88 19.14 -3.71
CA ASN A 268 -13.78 20.16 -3.15
C ASN A 268 -15.10 19.59 -2.61
N ARG A 269 -15.55 18.43 -3.10
CA ARG A 269 -16.82 17.82 -2.68
C ARG A 269 -16.67 16.73 -1.61
N ALA A 270 -15.57 15.99 -1.66
CA ALA A 270 -15.41 14.79 -0.83
C ALA A 270 -14.98 15.19 0.59
N THR A 271 -15.53 14.49 1.58
CA THR A 271 -15.08 14.63 2.97
C THR A 271 -13.87 13.72 3.19
N PRO A 272 -12.71 14.24 3.62
CA PRO A 272 -11.57 13.41 3.96
C PRO A 272 -11.86 12.48 5.14
N CYS A 273 -11.28 11.28 5.07
CA CYS A 273 -11.24 10.30 6.14
C CYS A 273 -10.00 10.53 7.02
N LEU A 274 -10.15 10.26 8.31
CA LEU A 274 -9.04 10.14 9.25
C LEU A 274 -9.51 9.33 10.46
N SER A 275 -8.76 8.30 10.86
CA SER A 275 -9.05 7.54 12.08
C SER A 275 -8.93 8.43 13.32
N SER A 276 -9.60 8.09 14.42
CA SER A 276 -9.44 8.86 15.67
C SER A 276 -8.08 8.60 16.32
N ASP A 277 -7.50 9.61 16.99
CA ASP A 277 -6.20 9.46 17.67
C ASP A 277 -6.23 8.33 18.70
N VAL A 278 -7.35 8.21 19.45
CA VAL A 278 -7.55 7.13 20.43
C VAL A 278 -7.53 5.75 19.77
N CYS A 279 -8.18 5.60 18.60
CA CYS A 279 -8.17 4.34 17.87
C CYS A 279 -6.76 4.01 17.39
N LEU A 280 -6.08 4.99 16.81
CA LEU A 280 -4.73 4.84 16.26
C LEU A 280 -3.73 4.42 17.34
N GLU A 281 -3.67 5.14 18.47
CA GLU A 281 -2.76 4.83 19.58
C GLU A 281 -3.01 3.44 20.17
N ARG A 282 -4.29 3.05 20.33
CA ARG A 282 -4.66 1.71 20.78
C ARG A 282 -4.16 0.63 19.81
N LEU A 283 -4.31 0.84 18.50
CA LEU A 283 -3.88 -0.13 17.49
C LEU A 283 -2.36 -0.20 17.38
N THR A 284 -1.67 0.94 17.47
CA THR A 284 -0.21 1.00 17.54
C THR A 284 0.30 0.21 18.74
N THR A 285 -0.28 0.41 19.93
CA THR A 285 0.08 -0.35 21.15
C THR A 285 -0.13 -1.85 20.95
N ARG A 286 -1.28 -2.27 20.42
CA ARG A 286 -1.56 -3.70 20.15
C ARG A 286 -0.59 -4.32 19.13
N LEU A 287 -0.17 -3.58 18.10
CA LEU A 287 0.84 -4.03 17.14
C LEU A 287 2.21 -4.17 17.81
N GLU A 288 2.61 -3.23 18.67
CA GLU A 288 3.85 -3.31 19.44
C GLU A 288 3.85 -4.52 20.38
N GLU A 289 2.77 -4.76 21.10
CA GLU A 289 2.63 -5.95 21.97
C GLU A 289 2.72 -7.25 21.15
N ALA A 290 2.08 -7.32 19.99
CA ALA A 290 2.20 -8.46 19.09
C ALA A 290 3.65 -8.66 18.60
N LEU A 291 4.34 -7.57 18.26
CA LEU A 291 5.72 -7.59 17.81
C LEU A 291 6.68 -8.04 18.91
N GLU A 292 6.52 -7.55 20.14
CA GLU A 292 7.36 -7.94 21.26
C GLU A 292 7.10 -9.40 21.69
N ARG A 293 5.86 -9.88 21.64
CA ARG A 293 5.56 -11.31 21.81
C ARG A 293 6.28 -12.16 20.76
N PHE A 294 6.27 -11.73 19.50
CA PHE A 294 7.01 -12.41 18.44
C PHE A 294 8.53 -12.44 18.73
N LYS A 295 9.13 -11.30 19.07
CA LYS A 295 10.56 -11.23 19.42
C LYS A 295 10.91 -12.10 20.62
N GLN A 296 10.05 -12.16 21.64
CA GLN A 296 10.24 -13.00 22.82
C GLN A 296 10.22 -14.49 22.44
N ASP A 297 9.21 -14.92 21.68
CA ASP A 297 9.09 -16.29 21.18
C ASP A 297 10.32 -16.70 20.33
N TYR A 298 10.81 -15.79 19.47
CA TYR A 298 12.01 -16.01 18.69
C TYR A 298 13.25 -16.21 19.57
N ARG A 299 13.47 -15.34 20.57
CA ARG A 299 14.58 -15.46 21.54
C ARG A 299 14.51 -16.74 22.38
N GLN A 300 13.32 -17.29 22.59
CA GLN A 300 13.10 -18.56 23.28
C GLN A 300 13.30 -19.78 22.38
N GLY A 301 13.66 -19.59 21.10
CA GLY A 301 13.96 -20.68 20.18
C GLY A 301 12.73 -21.31 19.53
N LYS A 302 11.53 -20.71 19.66
CA LYS A 302 10.27 -21.27 19.11
C LYS A 302 10.33 -21.55 17.60
N PHE A 303 11.16 -20.80 16.88
CA PHE A 303 11.30 -20.89 15.42
C PHE A 303 12.68 -21.39 14.96
N GLN A 304 13.51 -21.89 15.88
CA GLN A 304 14.81 -22.48 15.56
C GLN A 304 14.62 -24.00 15.44
N GLY A 305 14.40 -24.52 14.21
CA GLY A 305 14.10 -25.93 13.97
C GLY A 305 14.29 -26.43 12.54
#